data_AF-A0A7H8KU22-F1
#
_entry.id   AF-A0A7H8KU22-F1
#
_cell.length_a   1.000
_cell.length_b   1.000
_cell.length_c   1.000
_cell.angle_alpha   90.00
_cell.angle_beta   90.00
_cell.angle_gamma   90.00
#
_symmetry.space_group_name_H-M   'P 1'
#
loop_
_entity.id
_entity.type
_entity.pdbx_description
1 polymer ?
#
loop_
_entity_poly.entity_id
_entity_poly.type
_entity_poly.pdbx_seq_one_letter_code
_entity_poly.pdbx_strand_id
1 'polypeptide(L)'
;MTDRTFAERAEALRQRYRTTLGAVPPAVEDRLRVARAFGRLPTEEAFTALRHVVLADNPLGDRVQQLVHFGQLLALGRADPARIHARGALHAGAGIADLIGVAETALITSGTPSYALGMEIVVELLPDDCDRAG
;
A
#
# COMPACT_ATOMS: atom_id res chain seq x y z
N MET A 1 16.18 28.88 -9.45
CA MET A 1 15.63 27.55 -9.07
C MET A 1 16.70 26.88 -8.23
N THR A 2 16.52 26.82 -6.90
CA THR A 2 17.53 26.29 -5.98
C THR A 2 17.65 24.77 -6.14
N ASP A 3 18.89 24.31 -6.30
CA ASP A 3 19.20 22.88 -6.35
C ASP A 3 18.94 22.29 -4.95
N ARG A 4 17.91 21.45 -4.82
CA ARG A 4 17.56 20.83 -3.54
C ARG A 4 18.57 19.74 -3.20
N THR A 5 18.95 19.66 -1.93
CA THR A 5 19.84 18.60 -1.47
C THR A 5 19.21 17.22 -1.64
N PHE A 6 20.02 16.17 -1.73
CA PHE A 6 19.52 14.78 -1.74
C PHE A 6 18.55 14.52 -0.58
N ALA A 7 18.86 15.03 0.61
CA ALA A 7 18.04 14.82 1.81
C ALA A 7 16.64 15.42 1.67
N GLU A 8 16.54 16.67 1.19
CA GLU A 8 15.26 17.35 0.96
C GLU A 8 14.43 16.63 -0.11
N ARG A 9 15.08 16.19 -1.19
CA ARG A 9 14.42 15.46 -2.27
C ARG A 9 13.92 14.09 -1.82
N ALA A 10 14.76 13.33 -1.09
CA ALA A 10 14.37 12.04 -0.53
C ALA A 10 13.22 12.17 0.47
N GLU A 11 13.21 13.23 1.30
CA GLU A 11 12.12 13.46 2.26
C GLU A 11 10.81 13.80 1.57
N ALA A 12 10.85 14.56 0.48
CA ALA A 12 9.66 14.81 -0.34
C ALA A 12 9.06 13.51 -0.90
N LEU A 13 9.90 12.52 -1.25
CA LEU A 13 9.43 11.20 -1.66
C LEU A 13 8.79 10.43 -0.50
N ARG A 14 9.42 10.41 0.69
CA ARG A 14 8.85 9.78 1.89
C ARG A 14 7.49 10.35 2.25
N GLN A 15 7.36 11.67 2.19
CA GLN A 15 6.11 12.33 2.58
C GLN A 15 4.94 11.89 1.70
N ARG A 16 5.14 11.64 0.41
CA ARG A 16 4.11 11.09 -0.47
C ARG A 16 3.64 9.72 -0.03
N TYR A 17 4.54 8.84 0.42
CA TYR A 17 4.15 7.54 0.96
C TYR A 17 3.38 7.68 2.28
N ARG A 18 3.79 8.58 3.18
CA ARG A 18 3.04 8.84 4.42
C ARG A 18 1.63 9.35 4.15
N THR A 19 1.47 10.24 3.18
CA THR A 19 0.14 10.74 2.77
C THR A 19 -0.75 9.61 2.23
N THR A 20 -0.22 8.73 1.37
CA THR A 20 -1.05 7.71 0.71
C THR A 20 -1.24 6.44 1.54
N LEU A 21 -0.26 6.06 2.38
CA LEU A 21 -0.24 4.77 3.10
C LEU A 21 -0.21 4.92 4.62
N GLY A 22 -0.16 6.14 5.15
CA GLY A 22 0.01 6.41 6.58
C GLY A 22 1.43 6.21 7.11
N ALA A 23 2.31 5.54 6.35
CA ALA A 23 3.69 5.24 6.73
C ALA A 23 4.61 5.17 5.51
N VAL A 24 5.93 5.17 5.75
CA VAL A 24 6.94 4.88 4.72
C VAL A 24 7.24 3.37 4.76
N PRO A 25 6.95 2.60 3.70
CA PRO A 25 7.29 1.18 3.68
C PRO A 25 8.82 0.97 3.76
N PRO A 26 9.32 -0.06 4.47
CA PRO A 26 10.76 -0.33 4.59
C PRO A 26 11.48 -0.45 3.24
N ALA A 27 10.83 -1.07 2.26
CA ALA A 27 11.36 -1.20 0.90
C ALA A 27 11.61 0.17 0.22
N VAL A 28 10.89 1.23 0.59
CA VAL A 28 11.16 2.58 0.08
C VAL A 28 12.47 3.12 0.66
N GLU A 29 12.73 2.90 1.95
CA GLU A 29 13.99 3.31 2.57
C GLU A 29 15.18 2.59 1.96
N ASP A 30 15.05 1.30 1.67
CA ASP A 30 16.09 0.52 1.02
C ASP A 30 16.41 1.06 -0.37
N ARG A 31 15.38 1.37 -1.17
CA ARG A 31 15.59 1.99 -2.48
C ARG A 31 16.21 3.38 -2.39
N LEU A 32 15.83 4.20 -1.42
CA LEU A 32 16.45 5.51 -1.19
C LEU A 32 17.92 5.38 -0.75
N ARG A 33 18.26 4.36 0.04
CA ARG A 33 19.65 4.06 0.42
C ARG A 33 20.51 3.72 -0.78
N VAL A 34 20.01 2.84 -1.66
CA VAL A 34 20.67 2.50 -2.93
C VAL A 34 20.77 3.72 -3.84
N ALA A 35 19.69 4.49 -3.97
CA ALA A 35 19.68 5.72 -4.76
C ALA A 35 20.73 6.73 -4.30
N ARG A 36 20.94 6.87 -2.98
CA ARG A 36 22.00 7.70 -2.40
C ARG A 36 23.39 7.19 -2.76
N ALA A 37 23.62 5.89 -2.56
CA ALA A 37 24.93 5.27 -2.74
C ALA A 37 25.43 5.34 -4.19
N PHE A 38 24.51 5.28 -5.16
CA PHE A 38 24.85 5.17 -6.59
C PHE A 38 24.40 6.37 -7.44
N GLY A 39 23.95 7.46 -6.83
CA GLY A 39 23.47 8.64 -7.56
C GLY A 39 22.24 8.36 -8.44
N ARG A 40 21.37 7.45 -8.00
CA ARG A 40 20.19 6.98 -8.75
C ARG A 40 18.85 7.55 -8.24
N LEU A 41 18.89 8.63 -7.47
CA LEU A 41 17.67 9.34 -7.03
C LEU A 41 16.67 9.66 -8.16
N PRO A 42 17.11 10.03 -9.39
CA PRO A 42 16.18 10.28 -10.49
C PRO A 42 15.25 9.12 -10.81
N THR A 43 15.67 7.86 -10.60
CA THR A 43 14.78 6.70 -10.78
C THR A 43 13.61 6.73 -9.78
N GLU A 44 13.89 7.00 -8.50
CA GLU A 44 12.85 7.04 -7.46
C GLU A 44 11.90 8.24 -7.65
N GLU A 45 12.42 9.38 -8.12
CA GLU A 45 11.61 10.54 -8.47
C GLU A 45 10.69 10.24 -9.66
N ALA A 46 11.22 9.65 -10.73
CA ALA A 46 10.43 9.25 -11.89
C ALA A 46 9.36 8.21 -11.51
N PHE A 47 9.72 7.21 -10.70
CA PHE A 47 8.78 6.20 -10.21
C PHE A 47 7.68 6.83 -9.36
N THR A 48 8.02 7.76 -8.47
CA THR A 48 7.05 8.44 -7.60
C THR A 48 6.17 9.42 -8.37
N ALA A 49 6.69 10.03 -9.44
CA ALA A 49 5.90 10.84 -10.36
C ALA A 49 4.90 9.98 -11.13
N LEU A 50 5.32 8.84 -11.68
CA LEU A 50 4.41 7.90 -12.34
C LEU A 50 3.33 7.40 -11.37
N ARG A 51 3.71 7.02 -10.15
CA ARG A 51 2.76 6.63 -9.09
C ARG A 51 1.75 7.73 -8.79
N HIS A 52 2.16 8.99 -8.77
CA HIS A 52 1.25 10.10 -8.53
C HIS A 52 0.20 10.22 -9.65
N VAL A 53 0.62 10.15 -10.91
CA VAL A 53 -0.30 10.22 -12.05
C VAL A 53 -1.28 9.04 -12.06
N VAL A 54 -0.77 7.81 -11.89
CA VAL A 54 -1.61 6.61 -12.00
C VAL A 54 -2.47 6.37 -10.77
N LEU A 55 -2.06 6.93 -9.62
CA LEU A 55 -2.76 6.72 -8.34
C LEU A 55 -3.45 7.98 -7.81
N ALA A 56 -2.73 9.06 -7.53
CA ALA A 56 -3.34 10.23 -6.90
C ALA A 56 -4.31 10.98 -7.83
N ASP A 57 -4.00 11.05 -9.12
CA ASP A 57 -4.85 11.74 -10.12
C ASP A 57 -5.96 10.83 -10.70
N ASN A 58 -6.07 9.60 -10.20
CA ASN A 58 -6.99 8.61 -10.73
C ASN A 58 -8.43 8.84 -10.22
N PRO A 59 -9.46 8.73 -11.08
CA PRO A 59 -10.85 9.01 -10.72
C PRO A 59 -11.43 8.09 -9.63
N LEU A 60 -10.78 6.97 -9.32
CA LEU A 60 -11.20 6.06 -8.25
C LEU A 60 -10.98 6.64 -6.85
N GLY A 61 -10.05 7.59 -6.69
CA GLY A 61 -9.66 8.12 -5.39
C GLY A 61 -8.88 7.12 -4.52
N ASP A 62 -8.32 7.60 -3.41
CA ASP A 62 -7.36 6.83 -2.60
C ASP A 62 -7.98 5.56 -1.99
N ARG A 63 -9.18 5.68 -1.36
CA ARG A 63 -9.84 4.54 -0.70
C ARG A 63 -10.06 3.37 -1.66
N VAL A 64 -10.67 3.63 -2.81
CA VAL A 64 -11.01 2.57 -3.78
C VAL A 64 -9.74 1.96 -4.36
N GLN A 65 -8.71 2.75 -4.64
CA GLN A 65 -7.47 2.22 -5.19
C GLN A 65 -6.70 1.33 -4.24
N GLN A 66 -6.70 1.64 -2.94
CA GLN A 66 -6.08 0.75 -1.96
C GLN A 66 -6.80 -0.59 -1.93
N LEU A 67 -8.13 -0.60 -1.98
CA LEU A 67 -8.95 -1.81 -2.08
C LEU A 67 -8.69 -2.59 -3.38
N VAL A 68 -8.55 -1.90 -4.52
CA VAL A 68 -8.22 -2.53 -5.81
C VAL A 68 -6.83 -3.19 -5.75
N HIS A 69 -5.81 -2.48 -5.28
CA HIS A 69 -4.47 -3.07 -5.13
C HIS A 69 -4.47 -4.24 -4.16
N PHE A 70 -5.19 -4.12 -3.04
CA PHE A 70 -5.33 -5.21 -2.08
C PHE A 70 -5.86 -6.47 -2.79
N GLY A 71 -6.99 -6.36 -3.50
CA GLY A 71 -7.56 -7.49 -4.25
C GLY A 71 -6.62 -8.06 -5.33
N GLN A 72 -5.95 -7.20 -6.10
CA GLN A 72 -4.97 -7.63 -7.11
C GLN A 72 -3.80 -8.42 -6.48
N LEU A 73 -3.33 -7.98 -5.31
CA LEU A 73 -2.21 -8.61 -4.62
C LEU A 73 -2.63 -9.91 -3.93
N LEU A 74 -3.88 -10.03 -3.49
CA LEU A 74 -4.46 -11.32 -3.07
C LEU A 74 -4.48 -12.31 -4.24
N ALA A 75 -4.96 -11.88 -5.41
CA ALA A 75 -5.02 -12.71 -6.60
C ALA A 75 -3.62 -13.16 -7.09
N LEU A 76 -2.60 -12.33 -6.87
CA LEU A 76 -1.20 -12.64 -7.19
C LEU A 76 -0.45 -13.39 -6.09
N GLY A 77 -1.08 -13.68 -4.95
CA GLY A 77 -0.44 -14.32 -3.79
C GLY A 77 0.71 -13.50 -3.21
N ARG A 78 0.60 -12.18 -3.18
CA ARG A 78 1.63 -11.24 -2.72
C ARG A 78 1.28 -10.70 -1.33
N ALA A 79 1.55 -11.51 -0.31
CA ALA A 79 1.14 -11.26 1.07
C ALA A 79 1.63 -9.91 1.65
N ASP A 80 2.94 -9.63 1.61
CA ASP A 80 3.46 -8.39 2.23
C ASP A 80 2.96 -7.11 1.56
N PRO A 81 2.95 -7.01 0.22
CA PRO A 81 2.30 -5.90 -0.46
C PRO A 81 0.79 -5.81 -0.12
N ALA A 82 0.08 -6.94 -0.06
CA ALA A 82 -1.35 -6.95 0.27
C ALA A 82 -1.59 -6.35 1.67
N ARG A 83 -0.78 -6.70 2.68
CA ARG A 83 -0.83 -6.09 4.03
C ARG A 83 -0.62 -4.59 4.01
N ILE A 84 0.31 -4.09 3.19
CA ILE A 84 0.54 -2.65 3.04
C ILE A 84 -0.71 -1.96 2.51
N HIS A 85 -1.34 -2.53 1.48
CA HIS A 85 -2.52 -1.94 0.85
C HIS A 85 -3.79 -2.09 1.70
N ALA A 86 -3.92 -3.16 2.50
CA ALA A 86 -4.99 -3.27 3.49
C ALA A 86 -4.91 -2.15 4.54
N ARG A 87 -3.73 -1.92 5.13
CA ARG A 87 -3.52 -0.79 6.05
C ARG A 87 -3.69 0.57 5.37
N GLY A 88 -3.22 0.70 4.13
CA GLY A 88 -3.43 1.90 3.32
C GLY A 88 -4.91 2.19 3.08
N ALA A 89 -5.73 1.16 2.84
CA ALA A 89 -7.17 1.30 2.68
C ALA A 89 -7.83 1.81 3.98
N LEU A 90 -7.47 1.23 5.13
CA LEU A 90 -7.96 1.71 6.43
C LEU A 90 -7.55 3.17 6.69
N HIS A 91 -6.30 3.52 6.37
CA HIS A 91 -5.83 4.91 6.46
C HIS A 91 -6.63 5.87 5.56
N ALA A 92 -7.05 5.40 4.38
CA ALA A 92 -7.91 6.13 3.46
C ALA A 92 -9.42 6.07 3.82
N GLY A 93 -9.77 5.55 4.99
CA GLY A 93 -11.15 5.52 5.51
C GLY A 93 -11.98 4.31 5.10
N ALA A 94 -11.38 3.24 4.58
CA ALA A 94 -12.06 1.95 4.44
C ALA A 94 -12.30 1.30 5.81
N GLY A 95 -13.32 0.47 5.91
CA GLY A 95 -13.58 -0.38 7.07
C GLY A 95 -13.09 -1.82 6.86
N ILE A 96 -13.04 -2.60 7.94
CA ILE A 96 -12.74 -4.04 7.87
C ILE A 96 -13.72 -4.78 6.93
N ALA A 97 -14.99 -4.39 6.92
CA ALA A 97 -16.00 -4.95 6.02
C ALA A 97 -15.66 -4.75 4.53
N ASP A 98 -15.00 -3.64 4.17
CA ASP A 98 -14.54 -3.42 2.78
C ASP A 98 -13.45 -4.43 2.39
N LEU A 99 -12.51 -4.72 3.31
CA LEU A 99 -11.45 -5.69 3.10
C LEU A 99 -12.00 -7.12 2.95
N ILE A 100 -12.99 -7.48 3.78
CA ILE A 100 -13.70 -8.77 3.69
C ILE A 100 -14.37 -8.88 2.32
N GLY A 101 -15.11 -7.86 1.89
CA GLY A 101 -15.75 -7.86 0.57
C GLY A 101 -14.74 -8.02 -0.58
N VAL A 102 -13.57 -7.39 -0.50
CA VAL A 102 -12.50 -7.60 -1.49
C VAL A 102 -12.00 -9.05 -1.48
N ALA A 103 -11.77 -9.64 -0.31
CA ALA A 103 -11.34 -11.04 -0.21
C ALA A 103 -12.41 -12.03 -0.74
N GLU A 104 -13.69 -11.80 -0.44
CA GLU A 104 -14.82 -12.58 -0.95
C GLU A 104 -14.94 -12.47 -2.48
N THR A 105 -14.74 -11.28 -3.06
CA THR A 105 -14.73 -11.15 -4.53
C THR A 105 -13.51 -11.84 -5.16
N ALA A 106 -12.35 -11.82 -4.50
CA ALA A 106 -11.16 -12.54 -4.95
C ALA A 106 -11.33 -14.07 -4.92
N LEU A 107 -12.20 -14.61 -4.06
CA LEU A 107 -12.57 -16.03 -4.09
C LEU A 107 -13.10 -16.45 -5.47
N ILE A 108 -13.91 -15.59 -6.09
CA ILE A 108 -14.54 -15.89 -7.38
C ILE A 108 -13.52 -15.89 -8.52
N THR A 109 -12.56 -14.97 -8.51
CA THR A 109 -11.62 -14.79 -9.63
C THR A 109 -10.32 -15.57 -9.47
N SER A 110 -9.92 -15.88 -8.24
CA SER A 110 -8.60 -16.48 -7.92
C SER A 110 -8.66 -17.65 -6.93
N GLY A 111 -9.86 -18.04 -6.49
CA GLY A 111 -10.09 -19.23 -5.69
C GLY A 111 -9.75 -19.09 -4.20
N THR A 112 -9.88 -20.20 -3.49
CA THR A 112 -9.70 -20.30 -2.03
C THR A 112 -8.37 -19.73 -1.52
N PRO A 113 -7.22 -19.91 -2.19
CA PRO A 113 -5.94 -19.38 -1.69
C PRO A 113 -5.95 -17.86 -1.49
N SER A 114 -6.53 -17.10 -2.43
CA SER A 114 -6.60 -15.64 -2.33
C SER A 114 -7.58 -15.17 -1.26
N TYR A 115 -8.70 -15.89 -1.11
CA TYR A 115 -9.64 -15.67 -0.01
C TYR A 115 -8.99 -15.90 1.36
N ALA A 116 -8.29 -17.04 1.52
CA ALA A 116 -7.62 -17.39 2.77
C ALA A 116 -6.56 -16.36 3.15
N LEU A 117 -5.75 -15.91 2.18
CA LEU A 117 -4.78 -14.84 2.41
C LEU A 117 -5.47 -13.52 2.81
N GLY A 118 -6.61 -13.20 2.19
CA GLY A 118 -7.40 -12.03 2.57
C GLY A 118 -7.87 -12.10 4.02
N MET A 119 -8.37 -13.26 4.44
CA MET A 119 -8.85 -13.49 5.81
C MET A 119 -7.71 -13.48 6.84
N GLU A 120 -6.55 -14.04 6.51
CA GLU A 120 -5.34 -13.94 7.34
C GLU A 120 -5.00 -12.47 7.64
N ILE A 121 -4.96 -11.64 6.60
CA ILE A 121 -4.67 -10.20 6.73
C ILE A 121 -5.77 -9.47 7.52
N VAL A 122 -7.04 -9.84 7.34
CA VAL A 122 -8.14 -9.25 8.12
C VAL A 122 -8.01 -9.56 9.60
N VAL A 123 -7.68 -10.81 9.96
CA VAL A 123 -7.49 -11.23 11.36
C VAL A 123 -6.37 -10.43 12.03
N GLU A 124 -5.25 -10.19 11.33
CA GLU A 124 -4.14 -9.35 11.83
C GLU A 124 -4.54 -7.90 12.15
N LEU A 125 -5.64 -7.42 11.57
CA LEU A 125 -6.11 -6.03 11.70
C LEU A 125 -7.29 -5.89 12.67
N LEU A 126 -7.81 -6.99 13.20
CA LEU A 126 -8.83 -6.95 14.24
C LEU A 126 -8.21 -6.47 15.57
N PRO A 127 -8.96 -5.70 16.38
CA PRO A 127 -8.53 -5.36 17.73
C PRO A 127 -8.51 -6.62 18.62
N ASP A 128 -7.55 -6.68 19.55
CA ASP A 128 -7.34 -7.80 20.48
C ASP A 128 -8.58 -8.15 21.35
N ASP A 129 -9.56 -7.26 21.45
CA ASP A 129 -10.78 -7.45 22.26
C ASP A 129 -11.85 -8.34 21.62
N CYS A 130 -11.64 -8.84 20.39
CA CYS A 130 -12.56 -9.79 19.76
C CYS A 130 -12.48 -11.22 20.33
N ASP A 131 -11.51 -11.53 21.20
CA ASP A 131 -11.31 -12.86 21.80
C ASP A 131 -12.24 -13.17 23.00
N ARG A 132 -13.21 -12.30 23.35
CA ARG A 132 -14.09 -12.47 24.53
C ARG A 132 -15.59 -12.61 24.26
N ALA A 133 -15.99 -12.87 23.02
CA ALA A 133 -17.36 -13.22 22.70
C ALA A 133 -17.42 -14.57 21.98
N GLY A 134 -17.24 -15.65 22.75
CA GLY A 134 -17.38 -17.04 22.31
C GLY A 134 -17.37 -17.99 23.48
#